data_AF-A0A1G5QCZ5-F1
#
_entry.id   AF-A0A1G5QCZ5-F1
#
_cell.length_a   1.000
_cell.length_b   1.000
_cell.length_c   1.000
_cell.angle_alpha   90.00
_cell.angle_beta   90.00
_cell.angle_gamma   90.00
#
_symmetry.space_group_name_H-M   'P 1'
#
loop_
_entity.id
_entity.type
_entity.pdbx_description
1 polymer ?
#
loop_
_entity_poly.entity_id
_entity_poly.type
_entity_poly.pdbx_seq_one_letter_code
_entity_poly.pdbx_strand_id
1 'polypeptide(L)'
;MIDSLKVNEIIERMVAFCLVRGVQPDELITAIFESEYDSIETIKKSNDIHMIITYKENIDNEVNIIKMKYVYKENKQLQKVEQKINAGAYKVQWDRAEKLDSIINELIEVIGADNRILADIKEKIPAEFRSVVYPKLKLVC
;
A
#
# COMPACT_ATOMS: atom_id res chain seq x y z
N MET A 1 -30.59 -5.97 -5.97
CA MET A 1 -30.69 -4.70 -5.21
C MET A 1 -29.28 -4.41 -4.73
N ILE A 2 -28.67 -3.31 -5.16
CA ILE A 2 -27.30 -2.99 -4.76
C ILE A 2 -27.35 -2.53 -3.31
N ASP A 3 -26.49 -3.12 -2.49
CA ASP A 3 -26.40 -2.80 -1.08
C ASP A 3 -25.68 -1.45 -0.94
N SER A 4 -26.46 -0.38 -0.89
CA SER A 4 -25.95 1.00 -0.77
C SER A 4 -25.09 1.19 0.49
N LEU A 5 -25.32 0.39 1.54
CA LEU A 5 -24.52 0.42 2.76
C LEU A 5 -23.12 -0.10 2.44
N LYS A 6 -23.03 -1.27 1.81
CA LYS A 6 -21.75 -1.87 1.40
C LYS A 6 -20.94 -0.99 0.44
N VAL A 7 -21.61 -0.32 -0.51
CA VAL A 7 -20.94 0.63 -1.42
C VAL A 7 -20.31 1.79 -0.62
N ASN A 8 -21.03 2.36 0.34
CA ASN A 8 -20.51 3.45 1.16
C ASN A 8 -19.32 2.98 2.01
N GLU A 9 -19.39 1.81 2.63
CA GLU A 9 -18.30 1.23 3.41
C GLU A 9 -17.01 1.08 2.58
N ILE A 10 -17.13 0.61 1.34
CA ILE A 10 -15.98 0.45 0.44
C ILE A 10 -15.39 1.81 0.06
N ILE A 11 -16.22 2.82 -0.22
CA ILE A 11 -15.76 4.19 -0.53
C ILE A 11 -15.07 4.80 0.69
N GLU A 12 -15.64 4.70 1.87
CA GLU A 12 -15.04 5.21 3.11
C GLU A 12 -13.69 4.55 3.39
N ARG A 13 -13.60 3.23 3.22
CA ARG A 13 -12.33 2.50 3.35
C ARG A 13 -11.30 2.93 2.30
N MET A 14 -11.73 3.19 1.06
CA MET A 14 -10.86 3.69 0.01
C MET A 14 -10.32 5.08 0.34
N VAL A 15 -11.19 5.99 0.81
CA VAL A 15 -10.80 7.36 1.21
C VAL A 15 -9.84 7.30 2.39
N ALA A 16 -10.16 6.51 3.43
CA ALA A 16 -9.29 6.30 4.58
C ALA A 16 -7.91 5.76 4.14
N PHE A 17 -7.89 4.76 3.25
CA PHE A 17 -6.65 4.23 2.70
C PHE A 17 -5.81 5.29 1.99
N CYS A 18 -6.45 6.14 1.17
CA CYS A 18 -5.76 7.20 0.43
C CYS A 18 -5.14 8.26 1.36
N LEU A 19 -5.75 8.52 2.51
CA LEU A 19 -5.28 9.45 3.54
C LEU A 19 -4.13 8.88 4.38
N VAL A 20 -4.09 7.57 4.62
CA VAL A 20 -3.07 6.93 5.44
C VAL A 20 -1.70 6.95 4.73
N ARG A 21 -0.66 7.40 5.45
CA ARG A 21 0.72 7.47 4.95
C ARG A 21 1.47 6.13 5.00
N GLY A 22 0.92 5.13 5.68
CA GLY A 22 1.58 3.86 5.97
C GLY A 22 2.54 3.98 7.16
N VAL A 23 3.32 2.93 7.43
CA VAL A 23 4.34 2.92 8.49
C VAL A 23 5.35 4.05 8.22
N GLN A 24 5.60 4.90 9.21
CA GLN A 24 6.44 6.08 9.04
C GLN A 24 7.92 5.75 9.26
N PRO A 25 8.86 6.44 8.56
CA PRO A 25 10.29 6.18 8.70
C PRO A 25 10.82 6.32 10.14
N ASP A 26 10.26 7.26 10.92
CA ASP A 26 10.59 7.48 12.32
C ASP A 26 10.11 6.35 13.25
N GLU A 27 9.07 5.60 12.86
CA GLU A 27 8.65 4.38 13.55
C GLU A 27 9.59 3.21 13.24
N LEU A 28 10.21 3.21 12.06
CA LEU A 28 11.12 2.15 11.61
C LEU A 28 12.54 2.30 12.15
N ILE A 29 13.02 3.54 12.33
CA ILE A 29 14.39 3.78 12.76
C ILE A 29 14.66 3.24 14.17
N THR A 30 13.65 3.18 15.03
CA THR A 30 13.79 2.73 16.42
C THR A 30 14.09 1.24 16.53
N ALA A 31 13.77 0.45 15.50
CA ALA A 31 14.06 -0.97 15.47
C ALA A 31 15.57 -1.28 15.58
N ILE A 32 16.45 -0.33 15.22
CA ILE A 32 17.91 -0.51 15.34
C ILE A 32 18.41 -0.71 16.77
N PHE A 33 17.59 -0.38 17.78
CA PHE A 33 17.94 -0.59 19.18
C PHE A 33 17.64 -2.02 19.67
N GLU A 34 16.91 -2.82 18.88
CA GLU A 34 16.68 -4.23 19.16
C GLU A 34 17.87 -5.07 18.67
N SER A 35 18.18 -6.15 19.39
CA SER A 35 19.42 -6.93 19.20
C SER A 35 19.51 -7.69 17.89
N GLU A 36 18.35 -7.97 17.30
CA GLU A 36 18.13 -8.73 16.08
C GLU A 36 18.44 -7.89 14.84
N TYR A 37 18.43 -6.56 14.95
CA TYR A 37 18.58 -5.64 13.84
C TYR A 37 20.05 -5.26 13.64
N ASP A 38 20.57 -5.54 12.45
CA ASP A 38 21.97 -5.32 12.10
C ASP A 38 22.20 -3.92 11.50
N SER A 39 21.27 -3.42 10.67
CA SER A 39 21.43 -2.13 10.00
C SER A 39 20.13 -1.50 9.52
N ILE A 40 20.14 -0.17 9.41
CA ILE A 40 19.14 0.61 8.70
C ILE A 40 19.84 1.55 7.72
N GLU A 41 19.53 1.41 6.43
CA GLU A 41 20.09 2.21 5.35
C GLU A 41 19.00 3.11 4.76
N THR A 42 19.30 4.39 4.51
CA THR A 42 18.38 5.32 3.83
C THR A 42 19.03 5.84 2.56
N ILE A 43 18.38 5.60 1.42
CA ILE A 43 18.90 5.91 0.09
C ILE A 43 17.85 6.73 -0.67
N LYS A 44 18.21 7.95 -1.09
CA LYS A 44 17.38 8.71 -2.03
C LYS A 44 17.72 8.29 -3.46
N LYS A 45 16.74 7.82 -4.22
CA LYS A 45 16.90 7.39 -5.61
C LYS A 45 15.84 8.07 -6.48
N SER A 46 16.29 8.98 -7.33
CA SER A 46 15.39 9.85 -8.12
C SER A 46 14.39 10.58 -7.19
N ASN A 47 13.09 10.26 -7.27
CA ASN A 47 12.03 10.87 -6.47
C ASN A 47 11.52 9.96 -5.33
N ASP A 48 12.18 8.83 -5.11
CA ASP A 48 11.82 7.87 -4.08
C ASP A 48 12.88 7.82 -2.98
N ILE A 49 12.43 7.56 -1.75
CA ILE A 49 13.28 7.33 -0.59
C ILE A 49 13.14 5.86 -0.21
N HIS A 50 14.26 5.16 -0.22
CA HIS A 50 14.35 3.74 0.10
C HIS A 50 14.93 3.61 1.50
N MET A 51 14.18 3.00 2.41
CA MET A 51 14.65 2.62 3.73
C MET A 51 14.80 1.10 3.77
N ILE A 52 16.01 0.61 3.99
CA ILE A 52 16.34 -0.82 4.01
C ILE A 52 16.71 -1.19 5.43
N ILE A 53 15.94 -2.08 6.03
CA ILE A 53 16.17 -2.61 7.37
C ILE A 53 16.69 -4.03 7.22
N THR A 54 17.83 -4.32 7.84
CA THR A 54 18.44 -5.66 7.87
C THR A 54 18.36 -6.20 9.29
N TYR A 55 17.81 -7.39 9.46
CA TYR A 55 17.76 -8.10 10.75
C TYR A 55 17.92 -9.60 10.56
N LYS A 56 18.19 -10.31 11.66
CA LYS A 56 18.31 -11.76 11.71
C LYS A 56 17.06 -12.37 12.32
N GLU A 57 16.57 -13.43 11.70
CA GLU A 57 15.46 -14.24 12.23
C GLU A 57 15.88 -15.71 12.29
N ASN A 58 15.48 -16.41 13.34
CA ASN A 58 15.74 -17.84 13.48
C ASN A 58 14.47 -18.61 13.08
N ILE A 59 14.54 -19.33 11.97
CA ILE A 59 13.45 -20.14 11.43
C ILE A 59 13.99 -21.55 11.23
N ASP A 60 13.33 -22.55 11.81
CA ASP A 60 13.73 -23.97 11.70
C ASP A 60 15.20 -24.24 12.12
N ASN A 61 15.68 -23.54 13.15
CA ASN A 61 17.08 -23.55 13.63
C ASN A 61 18.12 -23.00 12.65
N GLU A 62 17.69 -22.31 11.59
CA GLU A 62 18.58 -21.59 10.67
C GLU A 62 18.47 -20.07 10.87
N VAL A 63 19.64 -19.42 10.95
CA VAL A 63 19.73 -17.96 11.01
C VAL A 63 19.57 -17.40 9.60
N ASN A 64 18.47 -16.70 9.39
CA ASN A 64 18.13 -16.04 8.14
C ASN A 64 18.41 -14.54 8.24
N ILE A 65 19.09 -13.98 7.24
CA ILE A 65 19.25 -12.54 7.11
C ILE A 65 18.09 -12.01 6.28
N ILE A 66 17.26 -11.17 6.88
CA ILE A 66 16.10 -10.57 6.24
C ILE A 66 16.40 -9.11 5.95
N LYS A 67 16.08 -8.69 4.72
CA LYS A 67 16.12 -7.28 4.30
C LYS A 67 14.74 -6.83 3.89
N MET A 68 14.18 -5.91 4.67
CA MET A 68 12.92 -5.23 4.36
C MET A 68 13.21 -3.88 3.72
N LYS A 69 12.72 -3.66 2.50
CA LYS A 69 12.85 -2.40 1.78
C LYS A 69 11.51 -1.69 1.74
N TYR A 70 11.45 -0.53 2.36
CA TYR A 70 10.31 0.38 2.35
C TYR A 70 10.59 1.51 1.36
N VAL A 71 9.70 1.73 0.41
CA VAL A 71 9.84 2.75 -0.64
C VAL A 71 8.81 3.84 -0.42
N TYR A 72 9.28 5.07 -0.25
CA TYR A 72 8.47 6.25 0.05
C TYR A 72 8.56 7.30 -1.04
N LYS A 73 7.51 8.10 -1.17
CA LYS A 73 7.57 9.41 -1.85
C LYS A 73 8.10 10.48 -0.90
N GLU A 74 8.49 11.63 -1.45
CA GLU A 74 9.01 12.78 -0.68
C GLU A 74 8.04 13.27 0.41
N ASN A 75 6.73 13.10 0.21
CA ASN A 75 5.71 13.43 1.20
C ASN A 75 5.56 12.38 2.33
N LYS A 76 6.52 11.45 2.48
CA LYS A 76 6.54 10.34 3.44
C LYS A 76 5.43 9.31 3.26
N GLN A 77 4.76 9.28 2.10
CA GLN A 77 3.76 8.25 1.82
C GLN A 77 4.45 6.96 1.36
N LEU A 78 4.24 5.88 2.12
CA LEU A 78 4.70 4.53 1.79
C LEU A 78 4.01 4.04 0.51
N GLN A 79 4.82 3.66 -0.48
CA GLN A 79 4.36 3.13 -1.76
C GLN A 79 4.50 1.62 -1.84
N LYS A 80 5.58 1.07 -1.28
CA LYS A 80 5.91 -0.35 -1.47
C LYS A 80 6.74 -0.90 -0.33
N VAL A 81 6.52 -2.17 0.01
CA VAL A 81 7.34 -2.97 0.91
C VAL A 81 7.79 -4.22 0.16
N GLU A 82 9.10 -4.45 0.13
CA GLU A 82 9.70 -5.64 -0.46
C GLU A 82 10.58 -6.36 0.57
N GLN A 83 10.57 -7.69 0.54
CA GLN A 83 11.40 -8.52 1.40
C GLN A 83 12.40 -9.31 0.56
N LYS A 84 13.62 -9.40 1.06
CA LYS A 84 14.64 -10.34 0.59
C LYS A 84 15.09 -11.18 1.77
N ILE A 85 15.24 -12.49 1.55
CA ILE A 85 15.77 -13.44 2.53
C ILE A 85 17.10 -13.99 1.99
N ASN A 86 18.16 -13.92 2.80
CA ASN A 86 19.51 -14.37 2.47
C ASN A 86 20.00 -13.82 1.11
N ALA A 87 20.47 -14.70 0.22
CA ALA A 87 20.93 -14.34 -1.12
C ALA A 87 19.79 -14.16 -2.14
N GLY A 88 18.52 -14.33 -1.74
CA GLY A 88 17.37 -14.27 -2.63
C GLY A 88 17.13 -12.92 -3.32
N ALA A 89 16.14 -12.89 -4.22
CA ALA A 89 15.64 -11.66 -4.81
C ALA A 89 14.65 -10.96 -3.88
N TYR A 90 14.48 -9.64 -4.05
CA TYR A 90 13.38 -8.92 -3.41
C TYR A 90 12.04 -9.38 -3.99
N LYS A 91 11.10 -9.71 -3.09
CA LYS A 91 9.71 -10.02 -3.40
C LYS A 91 8.79 -8.99 -2.77
N VAL A 92 7.79 -8.54 -3.52
CA VAL A 92 6.79 -7.58 -3.02
C VAL A 92 5.99 -8.25 -1.90
N GLN A 93 5.93 -7.58 -0.75
CA GLN A 93 5.06 -7.98 0.38
C GLN A 93 3.81 -7.13 0.42
N TRP A 94 3.93 -5.87 0.00
CA TRP A 94 2.83 -4.93 -0.04
C TRP A 94 3.11 -3.82 -1.06
N ASP A 95 2.08 -3.43 -1.81
CA ASP A 95 2.15 -2.34 -2.78
C ASP A 95 0.87 -1.48 -2.70
N ARG A 96 1.05 -0.17 -2.62
CA ARG A 96 -0.05 0.79 -2.44
C ARG A 96 -0.97 0.81 -3.66
N ALA A 97 -0.42 0.72 -4.86
CA ALA A 97 -1.20 0.73 -6.09
C ALA A 97 -2.02 -0.55 -6.19
N GLU A 98 -1.40 -1.72 -5.96
CA GLU A 98 -2.10 -3.01 -5.96
C GLU A 98 -3.21 -3.05 -4.90
N LYS A 99 -2.95 -2.52 -3.69
CA LYS A 99 -3.97 -2.48 -2.64
C LYS A 99 -5.13 -1.55 -3.00
N LEU A 100 -4.85 -0.38 -3.58
CA LEU A 100 -5.90 0.51 -4.06
C LEU A 100 -6.72 -0.14 -5.18
N ASP A 101 -6.06 -0.82 -6.12
CA ASP A 101 -6.72 -1.56 -7.20
C ASP A 101 -7.64 -2.64 -6.64
N SER A 102 -7.21 -3.37 -5.61
CA SER A 102 -8.08 -4.37 -4.97
C SER A 102 -9.36 -3.77 -4.36
N ILE A 103 -9.28 -2.58 -3.75
CA ILE A 103 -10.44 -1.88 -3.17
C ILE A 103 -11.37 -1.38 -4.27
N ILE A 104 -10.81 -0.86 -5.37
CA ILE A 104 -11.60 -0.39 -6.53
C ILE A 104 -12.28 -1.58 -7.23
N ASN A 105 -11.61 -2.71 -7.37
CA ASN A 105 -12.21 -3.91 -7.96
C ASN A 105 -13.36 -4.44 -7.10
N GLU A 106 -13.22 -4.46 -5.78
CA GLU A 106 -14.32 -4.82 -4.88
C GLU A 106 -15.51 -3.86 -5.04
N LEU A 107 -15.24 -2.56 -5.21
CA LEU A 107 -16.28 -1.56 -5.48
C LEU A 107 -17.00 -1.87 -6.81
N ILE A 108 -16.25 -2.16 -7.87
CA ILE A 108 -16.79 -2.50 -9.20
C ILE A 108 -17.65 -3.77 -9.13
N GLU A 109 -17.20 -4.81 -8.43
CA GLU A 109 -17.94 -6.06 -8.25
C GLU A 109 -19.29 -5.85 -7.55
N VAL A 110 -19.35 -4.96 -6.56
CA VAL A 110 -20.59 -4.64 -5.83
C VAL A 110 -21.56 -3.81 -6.69
N ILE A 111 -21.04 -2.91 -7.53
CA ILE A 111 -21.87 -2.08 -8.42
C ILE A 111 -22.40 -2.89 -9.61
N GLY A 112 -21.61 -3.84 -10.12
CA GLY A 112 -21.89 -4.48 -11.41
C GLY A 112 -21.84 -3.49 -12.59
N ALA A 113 -22.57 -3.78 -13.67
CA ALA A 113 -22.57 -2.98 -14.90
C ALA A 113 -23.54 -1.78 -14.89
N ASP A 114 -24.06 -1.35 -13.73
CA ASP A 114 -25.05 -0.27 -13.66
C ASP A 114 -24.41 1.13 -13.73
N ASN A 115 -24.49 1.73 -14.93
CA ASN A 115 -24.00 3.06 -15.23
C ASN A 115 -24.60 4.19 -14.38
N ARG A 116 -25.81 4.03 -13.79
CA ARG A 116 -26.43 5.09 -12.99
C ARG A 116 -25.74 5.24 -11.64
N ILE A 117 -25.38 4.12 -11.03
CA ILE A 117 -24.75 4.06 -9.71
C ILE A 117 -23.30 4.54 -9.77
N LEU A 118 -22.65 4.37 -10.92
CA LEU A 118 -21.32 4.94 -11.17
C LEU A 118 -21.30 6.47 -11.06
N ALA A 119 -22.36 7.16 -11.47
CA ALA A 119 -22.45 8.62 -11.37
C ALA A 119 -22.52 9.07 -9.91
N ASP A 120 -23.40 8.46 -9.11
CA ASP A 120 -23.56 8.76 -7.68
C ASP A 120 -22.27 8.51 -6.88
N ILE A 121 -21.51 7.47 -7.25
CA ILE A 121 -20.24 7.13 -6.60
C ILE A 121 -19.15 8.13 -6.95
N LYS A 122 -19.10 8.61 -8.19
CA LYS A 122 -18.16 9.67 -8.58
C LYS A 122 -18.38 10.94 -7.77
N GLU A 123 -19.62 11.27 -7.40
CA GLU A 123 -19.92 12.41 -6.54
C GLU A 123 -19.44 12.22 -5.09
N LYS A 124 -19.52 10.98 -4.57
CA LYS A 124 -19.06 10.64 -3.21
C LYS A 124 -17.54 10.60 -3.05
N ILE A 125 -16.78 10.50 -4.14
CA ILE A 125 -15.31 10.52 -4.10
C ILE A 125 -14.83 11.96 -3.88
N PRO A 126 -14.07 12.23 -2.80
CA PRO A 126 -13.50 13.55 -2.54
C PRO A 126 -12.63 14.04 -3.70
N ALA A 127 -12.67 15.35 -3.96
CA ALA A 127 -12.09 15.96 -5.15
C ALA A 127 -10.59 15.63 -5.32
N GLU A 128 -9.85 15.62 -4.22
CA GLU A 128 -8.42 15.32 -4.19
C GLU A 128 -8.06 13.89 -4.65
N PHE A 129 -8.99 12.94 -4.60
CA PHE A 129 -8.74 11.53 -4.99
C PHE A 129 -9.25 11.19 -6.39
N ARG A 130 -10.01 12.10 -7.03
CA ARG A 130 -10.62 11.84 -8.35
C ARG A 130 -9.60 11.52 -9.43
N SER A 131 -8.46 12.20 -9.43
CA SER A 131 -7.38 11.98 -10.39
C SER A 131 -6.77 10.57 -10.33
N VAL A 132 -6.82 9.94 -9.16
CA VAL A 132 -6.30 8.57 -8.93
C VAL A 132 -7.38 7.53 -9.19
N VAL A 133 -8.61 7.79 -8.74
CA VAL A 133 -9.68 6.80 -8.71
C VAL A 133 -10.46 6.75 -10.03
N TYR A 134 -10.78 7.90 -10.64
CA TYR A 134 -11.61 7.94 -11.85
C TYR A 134 -11.02 7.18 -13.05
N PRO A 135 -9.70 7.22 -13.33
CA PRO A 135 -9.12 6.46 -14.43
C PRO A 135 -9.30 4.94 -14.29
N LYS A 136 -9.42 4.45 -13.05
CA LYS A 136 -9.54 3.04 -12.69
C LYS A 136 -10.98 2.56 -12.60
N LEU A 137 -11.94 3.47 -12.40
CA LEU A 137 -13.38 3.21 -12.42
C LEU A 137 -13.97 3.05 -13.84
N LYS A 138 -13.15 2.70 -14.85
CA LYS A 138 -13.68 2.38 -16.17
C LYS A 138 -14.37 1.02 -16.07
N LEU A 139 -15.69 1.04 -16.24
CA LEU A 139 -16.44 -0.18 -16.50
C LEU A 139 -15.76 -0.91 -17.66
N VAL A 140 -15.39 -2.17 -17.43
CA VAL A 140 -15.01 -3.06 -18.51
C VAL A 140 -16.29 -3.24 -19.34
N CYS A 141 -16.32 -2.67 -20.54
CA CYS A 141 -17.40 -2.87 -21.49
C CYS A 141 -17.47 -4.34 -21.93
#